data_AF-A0A2V5JT98-F1
#
_entry.id   AF-A0A2V5JT98-F1
#
_cell.length_a   1.000
_cell.length_b   1.000
_cell.length_c   1.000
_cell.angle_alpha   90.00
_cell.angle_beta   90.00
_cell.angle_gamma   90.00
#
_symmetry.space_group_name_H-M   'P 1'
#
loop_
_entity.id
_entity.type
_entity.pdbx_description
1 polymer ?
#
loop_
_entity_poly.entity_id
_entity_poly.type
_entity_poly.pdbx_seq_one_letter_code
_entity_poly.pdbx_strand_id
1 'polypeptide(L)'
;MTSRWRSRLVIPSEVEESLAMRMRSITLIAIFFCFWVTRANAEEPKSIPTSTATPTPTATPIVFSPQTLSELKQLQKAALNSDYAYKQVAHLANNIGPRLSGSAQAAKAVEYVANELKAIGCEVQLEKAMVPHWVRGEETAVLVQFPGQAENTTQKIVLTALGASVATPQEGLVSEVVAVKNFDELKSLSHDRVAGKIVLFNHPFDKQMAAESRAGDAYGESVVYRSDGPSAAARQGAVACLIRSVGGADYRLPHTGQTNYANDAPKIPAGAVTAEDADLIADLVRQGPVKMKLVLTPQQLPDAEFGLMGFGHRRNR
;
A
#
# COMPACT_ATOMS: atom_id res chain seq x y z
N MET A 1 18.32 -56.32 -32.64
CA MET A 1 19.69 -55.80 -32.51
C MET A 1 19.65 -54.58 -31.61
N THR A 2 20.00 -54.77 -30.34
CA THR A 2 19.91 -53.77 -29.26
C THR A 2 21.27 -53.70 -28.55
N SER A 3 21.84 -52.50 -28.46
CA SER A 3 22.99 -52.16 -27.60
C SER A 3 22.77 -50.72 -27.12
N ARG A 4 22.30 -50.47 -25.89
CA ARG A 4 22.98 -50.50 -24.58
C ARG A 4 24.28 -49.68 -24.56
N TRP A 5 24.18 -48.45 -24.05
CA TRP A 5 25.28 -47.77 -23.35
C TRP A 5 24.74 -47.11 -22.08
N ARG A 6 25.23 -47.60 -20.93
CA ARG A 6 25.14 -47.02 -19.59
C ARG A 6 26.57 -46.74 -19.13
N SER A 7 26.85 -45.53 -18.67
CA SER A 7 28.05 -45.17 -17.90
C SER A 7 27.67 -43.96 -17.06
N ARG A 8 27.11 -44.17 -15.85
CA ARG A 8 27.79 -44.15 -14.53
C ARG A 8 28.70 -42.93 -14.31
N LEU A 9 28.16 -42.01 -13.51
CA LEU A 9 28.86 -41.06 -12.65
C LEU A 9 30.02 -41.74 -11.90
N VAL A 10 31.16 -41.05 -11.85
CA VAL A 10 32.19 -41.21 -10.83
C VAL A 10 32.61 -39.80 -10.41
N ILE A 11 32.32 -39.45 -9.15
CA ILE A 11 32.81 -38.25 -8.47
C ILE A 11 33.92 -38.74 -7.53
N PRO A 12 35.17 -38.25 -7.63
CA PRO A 12 36.18 -38.51 -6.61
C PRO A 12 36.04 -37.56 -5.43
N SER A 13 36.13 -38.14 -4.24
CA SER A 13 36.20 -37.54 -2.91
C SER A 13 37.62 -37.07 -2.55
N GLU A 14 37.68 -36.12 -1.61
CA GLU A 14 38.84 -35.72 -0.77
C GLU A 14 39.90 -34.81 -1.42
N VAL A 15 39.94 -33.53 -1.01
CA VAL A 15 40.99 -32.95 -0.14
C VAL A 15 40.37 -31.73 0.59
N GLU A 16 40.07 -31.92 1.88
CA GLU A 16 39.88 -30.85 2.87
C GLU A 16 41.25 -30.24 3.26
N GLU A 17 41.20 -29.06 3.88
CA GLU A 17 42.28 -28.39 4.64
C GLU A 17 43.34 -27.61 3.84
N SER A 18 43.08 -26.32 3.58
CA SER A 18 44.11 -25.27 3.67
C SER A 18 43.47 -23.89 3.58
N LEU A 19 43.20 -23.27 4.74
CA LEU A 19 43.33 -21.81 5.01
C LEU A 19 42.89 -21.47 6.45
N ALA A 20 43.34 -22.29 7.41
CA ALA A 20 43.33 -21.96 8.84
C ALA A 20 44.80 -21.93 9.32
N MET A 21 45.55 -20.88 9.00
CA MET A 21 46.87 -20.68 9.59
C MET A 21 47.36 -19.23 9.49
N ARG A 22 46.93 -18.39 10.44
CA ARG A 22 47.74 -17.27 10.92
C ARG A 22 47.54 -17.13 12.42
N MET A 23 48.25 -17.96 13.18
CA MET A 23 48.41 -17.80 14.61
C MET A 23 49.89 -18.07 14.93
N ARG A 24 50.57 -17.09 15.56
CA ARG A 24 51.60 -17.23 16.62
C ARG A 24 52.68 -16.14 16.55
N SER A 25 52.68 -15.30 17.58
CA SER A 25 53.83 -14.59 18.17
C SER A 25 53.37 -14.19 19.59
N ILE A 26 53.50 -15.04 20.60
CA ILE A 26 54.66 -15.30 21.49
C ILE A 26 55.02 -14.08 22.39
N THR A 27 54.47 -14.13 23.61
CA THR A 27 55.16 -14.10 24.93
C THR A 27 55.54 -12.78 25.64
N LEU A 28 54.91 -12.63 26.82
CA LEU A 28 55.33 -12.06 28.12
C LEU A 28 56.54 -11.10 28.22
N ILE A 29 56.28 -9.92 28.83
CA ILE A 29 57.20 -9.28 29.80
C ILE A 29 56.36 -8.75 30.99
N ALA A 30 56.80 -9.11 32.20
CA ALA A 30 56.28 -8.70 33.48
C ALA A 30 57.23 -7.69 34.16
N ILE A 31 56.70 -7.01 35.20
CA ILE A 31 57.36 -6.31 36.33
C ILE A 31 57.65 -4.80 36.13
N PHE A 32 56.93 -3.96 36.90
CA PHE A 32 57.45 -2.96 37.87
C PHE A 32 56.24 -2.22 38.51
N PHE A 33 55.75 -2.66 39.68
CA PHE A 33 56.03 -2.07 41.00
C PHE A 33 55.66 -0.59 41.15
N CYS A 34 54.50 -0.29 41.76
CA CYS A 34 54.44 0.76 42.77
C CYS A 34 53.33 0.47 43.79
N PHE A 35 53.79 0.11 44.99
CA PHE A 35 53.04 0.08 46.23
C PHE A 35 52.60 1.49 46.61
N TRP A 36 51.31 1.70 46.87
CA TRP A 36 50.87 2.55 47.96
C TRP A 36 49.71 1.86 48.67
N VAL A 37 50.05 1.22 49.79
CA VAL A 37 49.11 0.69 50.76
C VAL A 37 48.76 1.83 51.72
N THR A 38 47.52 2.30 51.68
CA THR A 38 46.90 2.96 52.83
C THR A 38 45.87 2.02 53.45
N ARG A 39 46.01 1.85 54.76
CA ARG A 39 45.30 0.93 55.64
C ARG A 39 43.77 0.97 55.45
N ALA A 40 43.21 -0.23 55.40
CA ALA A 40 41.79 -0.50 55.52
C ALA A 40 41.27 -0.09 56.91
N ASN A 41 40.16 0.64 56.94
CA ASN A 41 39.14 0.45 57.96
C ASN A 41 38.15 -0.57 57.38
N ALA A 42 38.00 -1.69 58.07
CA ALA A 42 37.04 -2.72 57.72
C ALA A 42 35.62 -2.19 58.03
N GLU A 43 34.83 -1.92 56.99
CA GLU A 43 33.37 -1.89 57.10
C GLU A 43 32.84 -3.30 56.83
N GLU A 44 31.94 -3.76 57.69
CA GLU A 44 31.22 -5.03 57.59
C GLU A 44 30.55 -5.22 56.21
N PRO A 45 30.47 -6.45 55.69
CA PRO A 45 29.85 -6.71 54.40
C PRO A 45 28.35 -6.39 54.47
N LYS A 46 27.95 -5.27 53.85
CA LYS A 46 26.55 -4.93 53.59
C LYS A 46 25.91 -6.06 52.79
N SER A 47 24.87 -6.65 53.38
CA SER A 47 23.98 -7.63 52.77
C SER A 47 23.58 -7.22 51.35
N ILE A 48 23.83 -8.08 50.37
CA ILE A 48 23.34 -7.95 49.00
C ILE A 48 21.80 -7.95 49.07
N PRO A 49 21.10 -6.89 48.62
CA PRO A 49 19.65 -6.90 48.60
C PRO A 49 19.19 -7.95 47.59
N THR A 50 18.33 -8.84 48.09
CA THR A 50 17.66 -9.89 47.34
C THR A 50 16.96 -9.30 46.11
N SER A 51 17.16 -9.96 44.97
CA SER A 51 16.43 -9.81 43.71
C SER A 51 15.07 -9.12 43.86
N THR A 52 14.95 -7.87 43.43
CA THR A 52 13.65 -7.21 43.27
C THR A 52 12.86 -7.97 42.23
N ALA A 53 11.79 -8.62 42.69
CA ALA A 53 10.83 -9.34 41.87
C ALA A 53 10.43 -8.50 40.65
N THR A 54 10.46 -9.13 39.47
CA THR A 54 9.83 -8.60 38.26
C THR A 54 8.40 -8.17 38.61
N PRO A 55 7.96 -6.93 38.29
CA PRO A 55 6.61 -6.49 38.62
C PRO A 55 5.63 -7.46 37.96
N THR A 56 4.88 -8.18 38.80
CA THR A 56 3.80 -9.05 38.33
C THR A 56 2.75 -8.13 37.71
N PRO A 57 2.28 -8.39 36.46
CA PRO A 57 1.24 -7.56 35.87
C PRO A 57 0.04 -7.55 36.82
N THR A 58 -0.29 -6.37 37.34
CA THR A 58 -1.50 -6.19 38.15
C THR A 58 -2.68 -6.53 37.24
N ALA A 59 -3.52 -7.48 37.66
CA ALA A 59 -4.68 -7.89 36.89
C ALA A 59 -5.49 -6.64 36.52
N THR A 60 -5.76 -6.46 35.22
CA THR A 60 -6.60 -5.37 34.73
C THR A 60 -7.90 -5.40 35.53
N PRO A 61 -8.29 -4.30 36.19
CA PRO A 61 -9.52 -4.29 36.97
C PRO A 61 -10.68 -4.70 36.07
N ILE A 62 -11.55 -5.58 36.57
CA ILE A 62 -12.74 -6.02 35.83
C ILE A 62 -13.63 -4.77 35.69
N VAL A 63 -13.62 -4.17 34.49
CA VAL A 63 -14.33 -2.91 34.19
C VAL A 63 -15.84 -3.12 34.04
N PHE A 64 -16.30 -4.36 33.84
CA PHE A 64 -17.69 -4.69 33.54
C PHE A 64 -18.30 -5.67 34.56
N SER A 65 -19.57 -5.48 34.91
CA SER A 65 -20.27 -6.39 35.83
C SER A 65 -20.37 -7.82 35.26
N PRO A 66 -20.46 -8.86 36.11
CA PRO A 66 -20.67 -10.24 35.63
C PRO A 66 -21.90 -10.39 34.74
N GLN A 67 -22.96 -9.62 35.01
CA GLN A 67 -24.15 -9.57 34.16
C GLN A 67 -23.83 -9.04 32.76
N THR A 68 -23.15 -7.88 32.68
CA THR A 68 -22.73 -7.29 31.41
C THR A 68 -21.86 -8.25 30.60
N LEU A 69 -20.93 -8.95 31.26
CA LEU A 69 -20.09 -9.96 30.59
C LEU A 69 -20.92 -11.14 30.05
N SER A 70 -21.98 -11.53 30.74
CA SER A 70 -22.90 -12.58 30.28
C SER A 70 -23.72 -12.11 29.07
N GLU A 71 -24.26 -10.88 29.12
CA GLU A 71 -25.01 -10.26 28.03
C GLU A 71 -24.15 -10.07 26.77
N LEU A 72 -22.90 -9.60 26.91
CA LEU A 72 -21.97 -9.48 25.77
C LEU A 72 -21.68 -10.84 25.11
N LYS A 73 -21.54 -11.92 25.90
CA LYS A 73 -21.37 -13.28 25.36
C LYS A 73 -22.62 -13.75 24.61
N GLN A 74 -23.81 -13.43 25.11
CA GLN A 74 -25.06 -13.74 24.41
C GLN A 74 -25.18 -12.99 23.09
N LEU A 75 -24.84 -11.69 23.07
CA LEU A 75 -24.82 -10.87 21.85
C LEU A 75 -23.82 -11.41 20.82
N GLN A 76 -22.60 -11.74 21.25
CA GLN A 76 -21.59 -12.35 20.38
C GLN A 76 -22.11 -13.66 19.77
N LYS A 77 -22.71 -14.53 20.60
CA LYS A 77 -23.28 -15.80 20.12
C LYS A 77 -24.42 -15.55 19.13
N ALA A 78 -25.29 -14.59 19.38
CA ALA A 78 -26.38 -14.26 18.47
C ALA A 78 -25.85 -13.75 17.11
N ALA A 79 -24.85 -12.86 17.14
CA ALA A 79 -24.22 -12.34 15.93
C ALA A 79 -23.54 -13.44 15.09
N LEU A 80 -22.82 -14.38 15.73
CA LEU A 80 -22.14 -15.48 15.04
C LEU A 80 -23.11 -16.54 14.47
N ASN A 81 -24.34 -16.63 15.00
CA ASN A 81 -25.36 -17.56 14.53
C ASN A 81 -26.39 -16.91 13.59
N SER A 82 -26.16 -15.66 13.18
CA SER A 82 -27.06 -14.92 12.29
C SER A 82 -26.37 -14.59 10.97
N ASP A 83 -27.11 -14.72 9.86
CA ASP A 83 -26.66 -14.28 8.54
C ASP A 83 -27.03 -12.82 8.23
N TYR A 84 -27.59 -12.09 9.21
CA TYR A 84 -28.11 -10.75 9.02
C TYR A 84 -27.06 -9.79 8.44
N ALA A 85 -25.88 -9.68 9.07
CA ALA A 85 -24.83 -8.79 8.60
C ALA A 85 -24.35 -9.13 7.18
N TYR A 86 -24.28 -10.43 6.85
CA TYR A 86 -23.94 -10.90 5.51
C TYR A 86 -24.99 -10.46 4.48
N LYS A 87 -26.28 -10.61 4.78
CA LYS A 87 -27.37 -10.18 3.87
C LYS A 87 -27.31 -8.68 3.58
N GLN A 88 -27.02 -7.86 4.60
CA GLN A 88 -26.91 -6.40 4.45
C GLN A 88 -25.76 -6.02 3.51
N VAL A 89 -24.55 -6.56 3.73
CA VAL A 89 -23.42 -6.27 2.85
C VAL A 89 -23.61 -6.89 1.45
N ALA A 90 -24.23 -8.06 1.35
CA ALA A 90 -24.54 -8.70 0.09
C ALA A 90 -25.52 -7.85 -0.73
N HIS A 91 -26.54 -7.25 -0.10
CA HIS A 91 -27.45 -6.34 -0.80
C HIS A 91 -26.72 -5.08 -1.29
N LEU A 92 -25.92 -4.44 -0.42
CA LEU A 92 -25.10 -3.29 -0.80
C LEU A 92 -24.15 -3.59 -1.97
N ALA A 93 -23.55 -4.78 -1.98
CA ALA A 93 -22.59 -5.18 -3.02
C ALA A 93 -23.27 -5.64 -4.32
N ASN A 94 -24.26 -6.52 -4.23
CA ASN A 94 -24.82 -7.22 -5.40
C ASN A 94 -25.98 -6.46 -6.03
N ASN A 95 -26.81 -5.80 -5.22
CA ASN A 95 -28.02 -5.13 -5.70
C ASN A 95 -27.79 -3.65 -6.00
N ILE A 96 -26.94 -2.98 -5.21
CA ILE A 96 -26.62 -1.55 -5.41
C ILE A 96 -25.32 -1.37 -6.19
N GLY A 97 -24.28 -2.11 -5.83
CA GLY A 97 -23.01 -2.09 -6.55
C GLY A 97 -22.06 -0.95 -6.15
N PRO A 98 -21.20 -0.48 -7.08
CA PRO A 98 -20.19 0.53 -6.80
C PRO A 98 -20.84 1.89 -6.53
N ARG A 99 -20.46 2.49 -5.41
CA ARG A 99 -21.18 3.60 -4.76
C ARG A 99 -20.22 4.75 -4.44
N LEU A 100 -19.56 5.26 -5.48
CA LEU A 100 -18.67 6.41 -5.38
C LEU A 100 -19.47 7.67 -5.00
N SER A 101 -18.89 8.55 -4.17
CA SER A 101 -19.52 9.80 -3.76
C SER A 101 -20.05 10.60 -4.96
N GLY A 102 -21.27 11.12 -4.82
CA GLY A 102 -22.00 11.81 -5.88
C GLY A 102 -22.72 10.93 -6.90
N SER A 103 -22.52 9.60 -6.88
CA SER A 103 -23.21 8.69 -7.80
C SER A 103 -24.64 8.37 -7.35
N ALA A 104 -25.49 7.97 -8.32
CA ALA A 104 -26.84 7.50 -8.05
C ALA A 104 -26.85 6.27 -7.14
N GLN A 105 -25.88 5.37 -7.27
CA GLN A 105 -25.74 4.19 -6.41
C GLN A 105 -25.38 4.58 -4.97
N ALA A 106 -24.59 5.63 -4.76
CA ALA A 106 -24.29 6.12 -3.42
C ALA A 106 -25.52 6.71 -2.74
N ALA A 107 -26.33 7.50 -3.46
CA ALA A 107 -27.63 7.95 -2.97
C ALA A 107 -28.55 6.76 -2.65
N LYS A 108 -28.58 5.74 -3.52
CA LYS A 108 -29.38 4.53 -3.28
C LYS A 108 -28.95 3.74 -2.05
N ALA A 109 -27.65 3.67 -1.78
CA ALA A 109 -27.11 3.02 -0.58
C ALA A 109 -27.53 3.75 0.70
N VAL A 110 -27.56 5.09 0.69
CA VAL A 110 -28.06 5.90 1.82
C VAL A 110 -29.54 5.60 2.07
N GLU A 111 -30.38 5.62 1.03
CA GLU A 111 -31.80 5.28 1.18
C GLU A 111 -32.00 3.87 1.75
N TYR A 112 -31.27 2.89 1.21
CA TYR A 112 -31.36 1.50 1.64
C TYR A 112 -31.04 1.37 3.13
N VAL A 113 -29.86 1.84 3.56
CA VAL A 113 -29.44 1.71 4.96
C VAL A 113 -30.38 2.49 5.90
N ALA A 114 -30.86 3.66 5.48
CA ALA A 114 -31.82 4.43 6.28
C ALA A 114 -33.13 3.66 6.48
N ASN A 115 -33.61 2.95 5.46
CA ASN A 115 -34.82 2.15 5.54
C ASN A 115 -34.62 0.88 6.38
N GLU A 116 -33.49 0.19 6.24
CA GLU A 116 -33.15 -0.99 7.07
C GLU A 116 -33.08 -0.62 8.55
N LEU A 117 -32.47 0.52 8.88
CA LEU A 117 -32.41 1.03 10.25
C LEU A 117 -33.79 1.40 10.80
N LYS A 118 -34.64 2.05 9.99
CA LYS A 118 -36.04 2.33 10.40
C LYS A 118 -36.83 1.05 10.63
N ALA A 119 -36.63 0.02 9.80
CA ALA A 119 -37.33 -1.25 9.90
C ALA A 119 -37.02 -2.01 11.20
N ILE A 120 -35.82 -1.83 11.76
CA ILE A 120 -35.45 -2.38 13.09
C ILE A 120 -35.80 -1.44 14.25
N GLY A 121 -36.55 -0.37 13.99
CA GLY A 121 -37.07 0.55 15.01
C GLY A 121 -36.14 1.70 15.39
N CYS A 122 -35.06 1.95 14.65
CA CYS A 122 -34.21 3.11 14.90
C CYS A 122 -34.86 4.41 14.42
N GLU A 123 -34.68 5.50 15.18
CA GLU A 123 -34.93 6.85 14.68
C GLU A 123 -33.79 7.25 13.75
N VAL A 124 -34.11 7.52 12.48
CA VAL A 124 -33.12 7.86 11.45
C VAL A 124 -33.44 9.21 10.85
N GLN A 125 -32.45 10.09 10.83
CA GLN A 125 -32.53 11.39 10.16
C GLN A 125 -31.42 11.48 9.09
N LEU A 126 -31.75 12.10 7.96
CA LEU A 126 -30.80 12.38 6.89
C LEU A 126 -30.47 13.87 6.91
N GLU A 127 -29.19 14.18 7.09
CA GLU A 127 -28.65 15.53 6.99
C GLU A 127 -28.13 15.77 5.59
N LYS A 128 -28.40 16.94 5.03
CA LYS A 128 -27.90 17.32 3.71
C LYS A 128 -26.43 17.72 3.81
N ALA A 129 -25.59 17.08 2.99
CA ALA A 129 -24.20 17.45 2.80
C ALA A 129 -23.87 17.56 1.31
N MET A 130 -22.92 18.42 0.96
CA MET A 130 -22.37 18.48 -0.40
C MET A 130 -21.12 17.60 -0.46
N VAL A 131 -21.03 16.74 -1.48
CA VAL A 131 -19.86 15.88 -1.71
C VAL A 131 -19.28 16.10 -3.09
N PRO A 132 -17.96 15.94 -3.27
CA PRO A 132 -17.34 15.97 -4.59
C PRO A 132 -17.97 14.94 -5.52
N HIS A 133 -18.21 15.34 -6.77
CA HIS A 133 -18.76 14.48 -7.81
C HIS A 133 -17.76 14.29 -8.94
N TRP A 134 -16.97 13.23 -8.84
CA TRP A 134 -15.98 12.87 -9.86
C TRP A 134 -16.45 11.63 -10.62
N VAL A 135 -16.46 11.71 -11.95
CA VAL A 135 -16.81 10.62 -12.84
C VAL A 135 -15.56 10.18 -13.59
N ARG A 136 -15.29 8.88 -13.58
CA ARG A 136 -14.04 8.28 -14.09
C ARG A 136 -13.83 8.41 -15.60
N GLY A 137 -14.90 8.26 -16.37
CA GLY A 137 -14.84 8.25 -17.83
C GLY A 137 -14.13 7.00 -18.41
N GLU A 138 -13.70 7.12 -19.65
CA GLU A 138 -12.85 6.17 -20.37
C GLU A 138 -11.39 6.24 -19.91
N GLU A 139 -10.76 5.07 -19.82
CA GLU A 139 -9.37 4.89 -19.40
C GLU A 139 -8.71 3.82 -20.29
N THR A 140 -7.73 4.22 -21.11
CA THR A 140 -6.95 3.32 -21.94
C THR A 140 -5.48 3.72 -21.99
N ALA A 141 -4.58 2.74 -22.08
CA ALA A 141 -3.22 2.99 -22.52
C ALA A 141 -2.65 1.85 -23.36
N VAL A 142 -1.77 2.25 -24.26
CA VAL A 142 -1.02 1.35 -25.12
C VAL A 142 0.41 1.85 -25.26
N LEU A 143 1.37 0.94 -25.25
CA LEU A 143 2.73 1.25 -25.71
C LEU A 143 2.71 1.29 -27.24
N VAL A 144 3.14 2.43 -27.78
CA VAL A 144 3.21 2.69 -29.23
C VAL A 144 4.64 2.66 -29.76
N GLN A 145 5.62 2.73 -28.86
CA GLN A 145 7.04 2.54 -29.17
C GLN A 145 7.71 1.78 -28.03
N PHE A 146 8.43 0.69 -28.32
CA PHE A 146 9.25 -0.02 -27.31
C PHE A 146 10.35 -0.89 -27.95
N PRO A 147 11.44 -1.22 -27.23
CA PRO A 147 12.48 -2.12 -27.73
C PRO A 147 11.93 -3.49 -28.14
N GLY A 148 12.31 -3.97 -29.32
CA GLY A 148 11.85 -5.26 -29.85
C GLY A 148 10.42 -5.27 -30.42
N GLN A 149 9.77 -4.10 -30.51
CA GLN A 149 8.45 -3.96 -31.12
C GLN A 149 8.46 -4.40 -32.60
N ALA A 150 7.53 -5.28 -32.96
CA ALA A 150 7.28 -5.61 -34.35
C ALA A 150 6.61 -4.43 -35.07
N GLU A 151 6.94 -4.23 -36.35
CA GLU A 151 6.41 -3.11 -37.15
C GLU A 151 4.87 -3.03 -37.09
N ASN A 152 4.34 -1.82 -36.88
CA ASN A 152 2.90 -1.53 -36.81
C ASN A 152 2.12 -2.27 -35.71
N THR A 153 2.78 -2.75 -34.66
CA THR A 153 2.12 -3.36 -33.49
C THR A 153 2.06 -2.40 -32.30
N THR A 154 1.20 -2.69 -31.33
CA THR A 154 1.15 -1.98 -30.05
C THR A 154 1.01 -2.99 -28.91
N GLN A 155 1.30 -2.57 -27.69
CA GLN A 155 1.13 -3.42 -26.50
C GLN A 155 0.14 -2.78 -25.53
N LYS A 156 -0.95 -3.48 -25.22
CA LYS A 156 -1.98 -3.01 -24.29
C LYS A 156 -1.45 -2.99 -22.86
N ILE A 157 -1.65 -1.86 -22.19
CA ILE A 157 -1.38 -1.66 -20.77
C ILE A 157 -2.73 -1.57 -20.04
N VAL A 158 -2.91 -2.38 -19.02
CA VAL A 158 -4.10 -2.36 -18.17
C VAL A 158 -3.87 -1.33 -17.07
N LEU A 159 -4.81 -0.38 -16.95
CA LEU A 159 -4.74 0.70 -15.99
C LEU A 159 -6.12 1.14 -15.54
N THR A 160 -6.14 1.96 -14.50
CA THR A 160 -7.31 2.73 -14.10
C THR A 160 -6.94 4.14 -13.67
N ALA A 161 -7.80 5.12 -13.89
CA ALA A 161 -7.58 6.49 -13.44
C ALA A 161 -7.50 6.55 -11.91
N LEU A 162 -6.67 7.45 -11.39
CA LEU A 162 -6.70 7.78 -9.97
C LEU A 162 -7.90 8.67 -9.66
N GLY A 163 -8.47 8.51 -8.47
CA GLY A 163 -9.57 9.35 -7.99
C GLY A 163 -9.13 10.82 -7.95
N ALA A 164 -10.01 11.69 -8.43
CA ALA A 164 -9.76 13.12 -8.66
C ALA A 164 -8.76 13.46 -9.76
N SER A 165 -8.23 12.49 -10.52
CA SER A 165 -7.37 12.77 -11.68
C SER A 165 -8.04 13.74 -12.65
N VAL A 166 -7.24 14.62 -13.25
CA VAL A 166 -7.64 15.42 -14.42
C VAL A 166 -7.57 14.57 -15.70
N ALA A 167 -8.27 15.02 -16.74
CA ALA A 167 -8.29 14.35 -18.04
C ALA A 167 -7.03 14.63 -18.85
N THR A 168 -6.68 13.69 -19.73
CA THR A 168 -5.75 13.94 -20.84
C THR A 168 -6.36 14.93 -21.85
N PRO A 169 -5.56 15.52 -22.76
CA PRO A 169 -6.10 16.18 -23.94
C PRO A 169 -7.07 15.28 -24.72
N GLN A 170 -7.97 15.88 -25.50
CA GLN A 170 -9.06 15.17 -26.17
C GLN A 170 -8.56 14.08 -27.13
N GLU A 171 -7.43 14.33 -27.79
CA GLU A 171 -6.74 13.42 -28.70
C GLU A 171 -5.95 12.30 -28.00
N GLY A 172 -5.86 12.38 -26.66
CA GLY A 172 -4.98 11.56 -25.83
C GLY A 172 -3.58 12.14 -25.70
N LEU A 173 -2.83 11.64 -24.71
CA LEU A 173 -1.45 12.03 -24.46
C LEU A 173 -0.51 10.97 -25.03
N VAL A 174 0.38 11.34 -25.97
CA VAL A 174 1.46 10.46 -26.45
C VAL A 174 2.80 11.02 -25.97
N SER A 175 3.49 10.30 -25.09
CA SER A 175 4.82 10.73 -24.63
C SER A 175 5.69 9.55 -24.19
N GLU A 176 6.98 9.82 -24.03
CA GLU A 176 7.95 8.88 -23.49
C GLU A 176 7.65 8.57 -22.02
N VAL A 177 7.97 7.35 -21.59
CA VAL A 177 7.81 6.89 -20.22
C VAL A 177 9.17 6.85 -19.51
N VAL A 178 9.21 7.33 -18.27
CA VAL A 178 10.34 7.19 -17.36
C VAL A 178 9.86 6.45 -16.14
N ALA A 179 10.52 5.32 -15.83
CA ALA A 179 10.22 4.54 -14.64
C ALA A 179 11.19 4.91 -13.51
N VAL A 180 10.64 5.09 -12.31
CA VAL A 180 11.38 5.34 -11.06
C VAL A 180 10.78 4.48 -9.95
N LYS A 181 11.56 4.07 -8.96
CA LYS A 181 11.12 3.22 -7.85
C LYS A 181 10.53 4.01 -6.69
N ASN A 182 10.97 5.25 -6.51
CA ASN A 182 10.60 6.08 -5.37
C ASN A 182 10.80 7.58 -5.66
N PHE A 183 10.47 8.43 -4.68
CA PHE A 183 10.60 9.87 -4.79
C PHE A 183 12.04 10.36 -4.87
N ASP A 184 12.98 9.67 -4.23
CA ASP A 184 14.39 10.08 -4.22
C ASP A 184 15.05 9.79 -5.56
N GLU A 185 14.69 8.67 -6.20
CA GLU A 185 15.09 8.40 -7.58
C GLU A 185 14.52 9.46 -8.52
N LEU A 186 13.24 9.83 -8.39
CA LEU A 186 12.67 10.94 -9.16
C LEU A 186 13.45 12.25 -8.93
N LYS A 187 13.76 12.63 -7.69
CA LYS A 187 14.55 13.84 -7.36
C LYS A 187 15.97 13.80 -7.92
N SER A 188 16.55 12.62 -8.07
CA SER A 188 17.90 12.43 -8.59
C SER A 188 18.01 12.62 -10.10
N LEU A 189 16.89 12.54 -10.84
CA LEU A 189 16.86 12.77 -12.27
C LEU A 189 17.01 14.25 -12.60
N SER A 190 17.73 14.55 -13.69
CA SER A 190 17.75 15.92 -14.22
C SER A 190 16.39 16.30 -14.79
N HIS A 191 16.06 17.59 -14.76
CA HIS A 191 14.80 18.11 -15.32
C HIS A 191 14.54 17.61 -16.75
N ASP A 192 15.55 17.62 -17.63
CA ASP A 192 15.43 17.19 -19.04
C ASP A 192 15.08 15.70 -19.20
N ARG A 193 15.35 14.89 -18.17
CA ARG A 193 14.98 13.47 -18.17
C ARG A 193 13.51 13.27 -17.86
N VAL A 194 12.82 14.23 -17.24
CA VAL A 194 11.44 14.11 -16.74
C VAL A 194 10.47 15.02 -17.47
N ALA A 195 10.91 16.23 -17.81
CA ALA A 195 10.10 17.25 -18.46
C ALA A 195 9.47 16.72 -19.76
N GLY A 196 8.16 16.90 -19.90
CA GLY A 196 7.41 16.44 -21.07
C GLY A 196 7.11 14.94 -21.09
N LYS A 197 7.52 14.15 -20.09
CA LYS A 197 7.38 12.68 -20.07
C LYS A 197 6.31 12.19 -19.10
N ILE A 198 5.92 10.93 -19.25
CA ILE A 198 5.07 10.20 -18.32
C ILE A 198 5.97 9.56 -17.27
N VAL A 199 5.80 9.92 -16.00
CA VAL A 199 6.53 9.28 -14.89
C VAL A 199 5.75 8.07 -14.41
N LEU A 200 6.38 6.91 -14.35
CA LEU A 200 5.86 5.70 -13.71
C LEU A 200 6.60 5.45 -12.40
N PHE A 201 5.90 5.54 -11.27
CA PHE A 201 6.41 5.04 -9.99
C PHE A 201 6.20 3.53 -9.89
N ASN A 202 7.22 2.74 -10.21
CA ASN A 202 7.22 1.29 -10.02
C ASN A 202 7.70 0.91 -8.62
N HIS A 203 6.97 1.36 -7.59
CA HIS A 203 7.23 0.98 -6.21
C HIS A 203 6.51 -0.32 -5.87
N PRO A 204 7.21 -1.42 -5.55
CA PRO A 204 6.56 -2.70 -5.23
C PRO A 204 5.89 -2.65 -3.86
N PHE A 205 4.71 -3.27 -3.75
CA PHE A 205 4.08 -3.54 -2.45
C PHE A 205 4.88 -4.59 -1.68
N ASP A 206 5.22 -4.33 -0.43
CA ASP A 206 5.98 -5.27 0.40
C ASP A 206 5.09 -6.43 0.87
N LYS A 207 5.15 -7.54 0.10
CA LYS A 207 4.41 -8.77 0.39
C LYS A 207 4.95 -9.50 1.62
N GLN A 208 6.23 -9.37 1.92
CA GLN A 208 6.83 -10.02 3.08
C GLN A 208 6.31 -9.34 4.35
N MET A 209 6.39 -8.01 4.41
CA MET A 209 5.84 -7.23 5.51
C MET A 209 4.34 -7.51 5.69
N ALA A 210 3.58 -7.60 4.59
CA ALA A 210 2.17 -7.98 4.67
C ALA A 210 1.94 -9.38 5.26
N ALA A 211 2.77 -10.37 4.88
CA ALA A 211 2.71 -11.74 5.41
C ALA A 211 3.07 -11.80 6.90
N GLU A 212 3.89 -10.87 7.40
CA GLU A 212 4.25 -10.71 8.81
C GLU A 212 3.17 -9.99 9.64
N SER A 213 1.91 -10.01 9.17
CA SER A 213 0.76 -9.32 9.79
C SER A 213 0.90 -7.78 9.85
N ARG A 214 1.75 -7.20 9.01
CA ARG A 214 1.98 -5.75 8.90
C ARG A 214 1.48 -5.19 7.56
N ALA A 215 0.37 -5.73 7.05
CA ALA A 215 -0.21 -5.32 5.76
C ALA A 215 -0.61 -3.84 5.71
N GLY A 216 -0.99 -3.25 6.85
CA GLY A 216 -1.28 -1.82 6.96
C GLY A 216 -0.04 -0.95 6.72
N ASP A 217 1.10 -1.33 7.29
CA ASP A 217 2.38 -0.64 7.10
C ASP A 217 2.84 -0.75 5.64
N ALA A 218 2.82 -1.96 5.08
CA ALA A 218 3.17 -2.22 3.69
C ALA A 218 2.31 -1.40 2.70
N TYR A 219 1.02 -1.27 2.99
CA TYR A 219 0.13 -0.39 2.24
C TYR A 219 0.52 1.08 2.41
N GLY A 220 0.81 1.51 3.65
CA GLY A 220 1.26 2.86 3.97
C GLY A 220 2.50 3.30 3.20
N GLU A 221 3.48 2.42 3.04
CA GLU A 221 4.71 2.71 2.28
C GLU A 221 4.46 2.89 0.77
N SER A 222 3.47 2.18 0.23
CA SER A 222 3.15 2.23 -1.21
C SER A 222 2.12 3.31 -1.57
N VAL A 223 1.20 3.63 -0.66
CA VAL A 223 0.07 4.51 -0.95
C VAL A 223 0.46 5.97 -1.16
N VAL A 224 1.63 6.38 -0.66
CA VAL A 224 2.17 7.74 -0.84
C VAL A 224 2.36 8.07 -2.32
N TYR A 225 2.73 7.10 -3.16
CA TYR A 225 2.89 7.34 -4.60
C TYR A 225 1.56 7.60 -5.29
N ARG A 226 0.48 6.93 -4.85
CA ARG A 226 -0.88 7.22 -5.35
C ARG A 226 -1.32 8.63 -4.97
N SER A 227 -1.04 9.00 -3.73
CA SER A 227 -1.54 10.24 -3.13
C SER A 227 -0.77 11.45 -3.64
N ASP A 228 0.57 11.40 -3.59
CA ASP A 228 1.44 12.55 -3.80
C ASP A 228 2.29 12.45 -5.08
N GLY A 229 2.34 11.27 -5.71
CA GLY A 229 3.09 11.01 -6.95
C GLY A 229 2.79 11.98 -8.08
N PRO A 230 1.52 12.24 -8.42
CA PRO A 230 1.20 13.18 -9.49
C PRO A 230 1.75 14.58 -9.25
N SER A 231 1.65 15.09 -8.02
CA SER A 231 2.21 16.40 -7.66
C SER A 231 3.74 16.38 -7.70
N ALA A 232 4.38 15.32 -7.21
CA ALA A 232 5.83 15.17 -7.24
C ALA A 232 6.40 15.13 -8.67
N ALA A 233 5.76 14.38 -9.57
CA ALA A 233 6.12 14.30 -10.98
C ALA A 233 5.88 15.64 -11.70
N ALA A 234 4.74 16.29 -11.43
CA ALA A 234 4.38 17.59 -12.00
C ALA A 234 5.41 18.68 -11.67
N ARG A 235 5.95 18.70 -10.43
CA ARG A 235 7.00 19.65 -10.04
C ARG A 235 8.29 19.53 -10.88
N GLN A 236 8.51 18.38 -11.52
CA GLN A 236 9.65 18.16 -12.42
C GLN A 236 9.29 18.29 -13.90
N GLY A 237 8.09 18.80 -14.21
CA GLY A 237 7.65 19.03 -15.59
C GLY A 237 7.08 17.79 -16.29
N ALA A 238 6.80 16.71 -15.58
CA ALA A 238 6.10 15.55 -16.15
C ALA A 238 4.71 15.97 -16.68
N VAL A 239 4.24 15.30 -17.74
CA VAL A 239 2.93 15.56 -18.36
C VAL A 239 1.85 14.58 -17.95
N ALA A 240 2.23 13.47 -17.32
CA ALA A 240 1.33 12.54 -16.64
C ALA A 240 2.09 11.70 -15.62
N CYS A 241 1.35 11.12 -14.69
CA CYS A 241 1.89 10.24 -13.66
C CYS A 241 1.15 8.91 -13.65
N LEU A 242 1.91 7.82 -13.66
CA LEU A 242 1.42 6.47 -13.45
C LEU A 242 2.06 5.91 -12.19
N ILE A 243 1.33 5.04 -11.49
CA ILE A 243 1.87 4.29 -10.36
C ILE A 243 1.68 2.80 -10.59
N ARG A 244 2.56 1.97 -10.02
CA ARG A 244 2.24 0.57 -9.77
C ARG A 244 1.05 0.51 -8.82
N SER A 245 0.09 -0.36 -9.13
CA SER A 245 -1.07 -0.60 -8.27
C SER A 245 -0.63 -0.98 -6.85
N VAL A 246 -1.26 -0.33 -5.87
CA VAL A 246 -0.97 -0.52 -4.45
C VAL A 246 -1.64 -1.79 -3.96
N GLY A 247 -0.91 -2.90 -3.91
CA GLY A 247 -1.39 -4.16 -3.35
C GLY A 247 -0.51 -5.35 -3.74
N GLY A 248 -0.67 -6.45 -3.01
CA GLY A 248 0.11 -7.67 -3.23
C GLY A 248 -0.46 -8.63 -4.27
N ALA A 249 -1.55 -8.29 -4.94
CA ALA A 249 -2.23 -9.16 -5.90
C ALA A 249 -1.54 -9.11 -7.28
N ASP A 250 -1.25 -10.29 -7.84
CA ASP A 250 -0.67 -10.46 -9.19
C ASP A 250 -1.73 -11.08 -10.14
N TYR A 251 -2.83 -10.36 -10.33
CA TYR A 251 -3.95 -10.79 -11.18
C TYR A 251 -4.21 -9.84 -12.35
N ARG A 252 -3.24 -8.99 -12.70
CA ARG A 252 -3.39 -7.93 -13.69
C ARG A 252 -4.59 -7.03 -13.41
N LEU A 253 -4.76 -6.66 -12.14
CA LEU A 253 -5.83 -5.80 -11.65
C LEU A 253 -5.26 -4.42 -11.29
N PRO A 254 -5.75 -3.33 -11.91
CA PRO A 254 -5.32 -1.99 -11.57
C PRO A 254 -6.08 -1.50 -10.33
N HIS A 255 -5.38 -0.88 -9.38
CA HIS A 255 -5.96 -0.35 -8.16
C HIS A 255 -6.09 1.16 -8.22
N THR A 256 -7.34 1.64 -8.29
CA THR A 256 -7.64 3.07 -8.16
C THR A 256 -7.43 3.56 -6.72
N GLY A 257 -7.78 4.81 -6.46
CA GLY A 257 -7.79 5.44 -5.16
C GLY A 257 -7.49 6.92 -5.28
N GLN A 258 -7.73 7.65 -4.21
CA GLN A 258 -7.63 9.10 -4.20
C GLN A 258 -6.19 9.56 -4.50
N THR A 259 -6.09 10.59 -5.35
CA THR A 259 -4.89 11.41 -5.48
C THR A 259 -5.10 12.80 -4.86
N ASN A 260 -4.03 13.41 -4.39
CA ASN A 260 -4.04 14.74 -3.78
C ASN A 260 -3.15 15.67 -4.60
N TYR A 261 -3.79 16.55 -5.38
CA TYR A 261 -3.05 17.60 -6.08
C TYR A 261 -2.68 18.71 -5.09
N ALA A 262 -1.38 18.94 -4.95
CA ALA A 262 -0.86 20.04 -4.16
C ALA A 262 -1.06 21.37 -4.91
N ASN A 263 -1.24 22.47 -4.17
CA ASN A 263 -1.48 23.79 -4.74
C ASN A 263 -0.24 24.42 -5.39
N ASP A 264 0.94 23.85 -5.15
CA ASP A 264 2.23 24.32 -5.64
C ASP A 264 2.70 23.61 -6.93
N ALA A 265 1.85 22.76 -7.52
CA ALA A 265 2.16 22.02 -8.74
C ALA A 265 0.96 22.00 -9.71
N PRO A 266 1.20 21.97 -11.03
CA PRO A 266 0.10 21.81 -11.98
C PRO A 266 -0.53 20.43 -11.84
N LYS A 267 -1.85 20.35 -12.07
CA LYS A 267 -2.56 19.07 -12.11
C LYS A 267 -2.24 18.36 -13.42
N ILE A 268 -1.72 17.14 -13.33
CA ILE A 268 -1.41 16.29 -14.50
C ILE A 268 -2.24 15.00 -14.47
N PRO A 269 -2.64 14.44 -15.62
CA PRO A 269 -3.35 13.16 -15.69
C PRO A 269 -2.64 12.07 -14.89
N ALA A 270 -3.42 11.30 -14.12
CA ALA A 270 -2.89 10.34 -13.17
C ALA A 270 -3.63 9.00 -13.22
N GLY A 271 -2.89 7.89 -13.26
CA GLY A 271 -3.43 6.53 -13.31
C GLY A 271 -2.62 5.52 -12.51
N ALA A 272 -3.19 4.36 -12.26
CA ALA A 272 -2.50 3.19 -11.75
C ALA A 272 -2.47 2.10 -12.82
N VAL A 273 -1.29 1.57 -13.11
CA VAL A 273 -1.10 0.38 -13.95
C VAL A 273 -1.03 -0.87 -13.06
N THR A 274 -1.29 -2.04 -13.62
CA THR A 274 -1.14 -3.29 -12.86
C THR A 274 0.32 -3.53 -12.47
N ALA A 275 0.54 -4.41 -11.49
CA ALA A 275 1.88 -4.80 -11.06
C ALA A 275 2.75 -5.32 -12.22
N GLU A 276 2.18 -6.20 -13.04
CA GLU A 276 2.81 -6.86 -14.16
C GLU A 276 3.12 -5.89 -15.30
N ASP A 277 2.18 -4.99 -15.62
CA ASP A 277 2.39 -3.97 -16.66
C ASP A 277 3.40 -2.91 -16.19
N ALA A 278 3.47 -2.59 -14.89
CA ALA A 278 4.52 -1.71 -14.34
C ALA A 278 5.91 -2.32 -14.48
N ASP A 279 6.06 -3.61 -14.18
CA ASP A 279 7.33 -4.33 -14.31
C ASP A 279 7.75 -4.46 -15.76
N LEU A 280 6.82 -4.81 -16.65
CA LEU A 280 7.03 -4.81 -18.10
C LEU A 280 7.56 -3.45 -18.60
N ILE A 281 6.89 -2.35 -18.23
CA ILE A 281 7.30 -1.02 -18.67
C ILE A 281 8.70 -0.69 -18.12
N ALA A 282 8.96 -0.99 -16.85
CA ALA A 282 10.26 -0.73 -16.22
C ALA A 282 11.38 -1.57 -16.85
N ASP A 283 11.11 -2.81 -17.26
CA ASP A 283 12.04 -3.66 -18.01
C ASP A 283 12.33 -3.11 -19.41
N LEU A 284 11.31 -2.64 -20.13
CA LEU A 284 11.46 -2.07 -21.47
C LEU A 284 12.21 -0.73 -21.44
N VAL A 285 11.91 0.14 -20.48
CA VAL A 285 12.60 1.43 -20.31
C VAL A 285 14.10 1.25 -20.06
N ARG A 286 14.51 0.17 -19.38
CA ARG A 286 15.92 -0.18 -19.19
C ARG A 286 16.63 -0.60 -20.49
N GLN A 287 15.89 -1.10 -21.47
CA GLN A 287 16.41 -1.55 -22.76
C GLN A 287 16.46 -0.41 -23.80
N GLY A 288 15.62 0.61 -23.65
CA GLY A 288 15.59 1.77 -24.55
C GLY A 288 14.33 2.62 -24.39
N PRO A 289 14.16 3.64 -25.25
CA PRO A 289 13.01 4.55 -25.19
C PRO A 289 11.67 3.81 -25.37
N VAL A 290 10.72 4.13 -24.49
CA VAL A 290 9.34 3.63 -24.55
C VAL A 290 8.40 4.82 -24.67
N LYS A 291 7.44 4.76 -25.61
CA LYS A 291 6.35 5.75 -25.72
C LYS A 291 5.00 5.10 -25.47
N MET A 292 4.16 5.81 -24.74
CA MET A 292 2.80 5.40 -24.42
C MET A 292 1.81 6.41 -24.97
N LYS A 293 0.71 5.92 -25.53
CA LYS A 293 -0.53 6.68 -25.68
C LYS A 293 -1.41 6.42 -24.47
N LEU A 294 -1.76 7.47 -23.74
CA LEU A 294 -2.61 7.46 -22.55
C LEU A 294 -3.88 8.27 -22.84
N VAL A 295 -5.04 7.70 -22.55
CA VAL A 295 -6.33 8.39 -22.61
C VAL A 295 -7.01 8.22 -21.26
N LEU A 296 -7.25 9.33 -20.58
CA LEU A 296 -8.07 9.40 -19.37
C LEU A 296 -9.11 10.49 -19.60
N THR A 297 -10.39 10.18 -19.46
CA THR A 297 -11.47 11.17 -19.63
C THR A 297 -12.32 11.41 -18.37
N PRO A 298 -11.72 11.48 -17.16
CA PRO A 298 -12.47 11.82 -15.97
C PRO A 298 -13.02 13.24 -16.03
N GLN A 299 -14.15 13.43 -15.35
CA GLN A 299 -14.86 14.71 -15.28
C GLN A 299 -15.13 15.06 -13.83
N GLN A 300 -14.79 16.29 -13.48
CA GLN A 300 -15.27 16.90 -12.24
C GLN A 300 -16.61 17.57 -12.54
N LEU A 301 -17.67 17.03 -11.97
CA LEU A 301 -19.00 17.62 -12.01
C LEU A 301 -19.21 18.52 -10.79
N PRO A 302 -20.24 19.40 -10.81
CA PRO A 302 -20.64 20.13 -9.61
C PRO A 302 -20.89 19.17 -8.45
N ASP A 303 -20.56 19.63 -7.23
CA ASP A 303 -20.81 18.86 -6.02
C ASP A 303 -22.27 18.39 -5.96
N ALA A 304 -22.46 17.17 -5.49
CA ALA A 304 -23.76 16.53 -5.39
C ALA A 304 -24.29 16.63 -3.96
N GLU A 305 -25.61 16.82 -3.81
CA GLU A 305 -26.27 16.67 -2.52
C GLU A 305 -26.24 15.19 -2.11
N PHE A 306 -25.84 14.92 -0.87
CA PHE A 306 -25.68 13.60 -0.29
C PHE A 306 -26.29 13.58 1.11
N GLY A 307 -27.09 12.56 1.41
CA GLY A 307 -27.67 12.38 2.75
C GLY A 307 -26.68 11.73 3.69
N LEU A 308 -26.20 12.45 4.71
CA LEU A 308 -25.48 11.88 5.84
C LEU A 308 -26.48 11.34 6.87
N MET A 309 -26.29 10.12 7.34
CA MET A 309 -27.13 9.56 8.39
C MET A 309 -26.70 10.05 9.77
N GLY A 310 -27.63 10.71 10.46
CA GLY A 310 -27.53 11.06 11.87
C GLY A 310 -28.47 10.19 12.70
N PHE A 311 -28.00 9.76 13.88
CA PHE A 311 -28.86 9.20 14.92
C PHE A 311 -29.20 10.33 15.90
N GLY A 312 -30.41 10.87 15.79
CA GLY A 312 -30.89 11.89 16.72
C GLY A 312 -31.19 11.26 18.08
N HIS A 313 -30.45 11.64 19.12
CA HIS A 313 -30.93 11.45 20.49
C HIS A 313 -31.79 12.66 20.85
N ARG A 314 -33.13 12.55 20.77
CA ARG A 314 -33.98 13.50 21.48
C ARG A 314 -33.71 13.34 22.97
N ARG A 315 -32.84 14.20 23.53
CA ARG A 315 -32.99 14.56 24.94
C ARG A 315 -34.33 15.29 25.03
N ASN A 316 -35.36 14.59 25.51
CA ASN A 316 -36.59 15.24 25.95
C ASN A 316 -36.19 16.40 26.89
N ARG A 317 -36.54 17.63 26.48
CA ARG A 317 -36.68 18.76 27.40
C ARG A 317 -38.11 18.77 27.91
#